data_AF-A0A975RM53-F1
#
_entry.id   AF-A0A975RM53-F1
#
_cell.length_a   1.000
_cell.length_b   1.000
_cell.length_c   1.000
_cell.angle_alpha   90.00
_cell.angle_beta   90.00
_cell.angle_gamma   90.00
#
_symmetry.space_group_name_H-M   'P 1'
#
loop_
_entity.id
_entity.type
_entity.pdbx_description
1 polymer ?
#
loop_
_entity_poly.entity_id
_entity_poly.type
_entity_poly.pdbx_seq_one_letter_code
_entity_poly.pdbx_strand_id
1 'polypeptide(L)'
;MSSARSAMGVIVFVGTVWMGSAPAIAVPQQLLNKTVTLSWTTQSVQRSSDGKERQVNSSIRYIIYISSLGRLFERSSRSAGSRTQVGDADPNARNTKMGEARGMRFEGNALVANRGYSGAGGSGAMRAVATFDPSFSSCTLAVTHGRENGGVIKRKGLDGVVREYLSLTVTGSSCSIQNGNGLAS
;
A
#
# COMPACT_ATOMS: atom_id res chain seq x y z
N MET A 1 17.73 -67.36 43.66
CA MET A 1 17.45 -65.90 43.72
C MET A 1 17.47 -65.39 42.28
N SER A 2 16.30 -65.10 41.73
CA SER A 2 16.09 -64.63 40.35
C SER A 2 16.12 -63.10 40.35
N SER A 3 16.90 -62.48 39.46
CA SER A 3 16.90 -61.02 39.29
C SER A 3 16.64 -60.69 37.82
N ALA A 4 15.50 -60.05 37.59
CA ALA A 4 14.91 -59.77 36.29
C ALA A 4 15.58 -58.57 35.60
N ARG A 5 15.73 -58.68 34.27
CA ARG A 5 16.17 -57.62 33.38
C ARG A 5 15.05 -56.59 33.22
N SER A 6 15.33 -55.30 33.46
CA SER A 6 14.41 -54.21 33.18
C SER A 6 14.92 -53.40 31.98
N ALA A 7 14.17 -53.41 30.89
CA ALA A 7 14.46 -52.66 29.66
C ALA A 7 13.79 -51.29 29.74
N MET A 8 14.59 -50.21 29.74
CA MET A 8 14.09 -48.84 29.57
C MET A 8 13.66 -48.63 28.12
N GLY A 9 12.34 -48.55 27.89
CA GLY A 9 11.77 -48.11 26.62
C GLY A 9 11.81 -46.59 26.50
N VAL A 10 12.51 -46.08 25.49
CA VAL A 10 12.52 -44.66 25.14
C VAL A 10 11.28 -44.37 24.29
N ILE A 11 10.35 -43.57 24.81
CA ILE A 11 9.20 -43.05 24.06
C ILE A 11 9.64 -41.80 23.29
N VAL A 12 9.73 -41.92 21.96
CA VAL A 12 9.97 -40.79 21.06
C VAL A 12 8.62 -40.16 20.71
N PHE A 13 8.34 -38.97 21.26
CA PHE A 13 7.20 -38.16 20.84
C PHE A 13 7.52 -37.46 19.51
N VAL A 14 6.95 -37.95 18.41
CA VAL A 14 6.92 -37.24 17.12
C VAL A 14 5.81 -36.20 17.18
N GLY A 15 6.15 -34.97 17.56
CA GLY A 15 5.21 -33.85 17.53
C GLY A 15 4.94 -33.39 16.10
N THR A 16 3.73 -33.65 15.60
CA THR A 16 3.23 -33.09 14.33
C THR A 16 2.92 -31.60 14.52
N VAL A 17 3.83 -30.75 14.03
CA VAL A 17 3.61 -29.31 13.94
C VAL A 17 2.54 -29.06 12.86
N TRP A 18 1.30 -28.82 13.29
CA TRP A 18 0.24 -28.30 12.42
C TRP A 18 0.60 -26.87 12.00
N MET A 19 1.23 -26.74 10.83
CA MET A 19 1.35 -25.46 10.14
C MET A 19 -0.03 -25.08 9.61
N GLY A 20 -0.83 -24.42 10.45
CA GLY A 20 -2.08 -23.80 10.04
C GLY A 20 -1.79 -22.75 8.96
N SER A 21 -2.18 -23.03 7.72
CA SER A 21 -2.18 -22.06 6.64
C SER A 21 -3.15 -20.93 7.01
N ALA A 22 -2.62 -19.75 7.34
CA ALA A 22 -3.42 -18.57 7.61
C ALA A 22 -4.36 -18.33 6.40
N PRO A 23 -5.67 -18.09 6.63
CA PRO A 23 -6.56 -17.79 5.53
C PRO A 23 -6.07 -16.53 4.83
N ALA A 24 -5.69 -16.66 3.57
CA ALA A 24 -5.46 -15.50 2.73
C ALA A 24 -6.78 -14.71 2.70
N ILE A 25 -6.76 -13.45 3.15
CA ILE A 25 -7.94 -12.57 3.07
C ILE A 25 -8.29 -12.45 1.60
N ALA A 26 -9.35 -13.15 1.20
CA ALA A 26 -9.77 -13.21 -0.19
C ALA A 26 -10.34 -11.86 -0.63
N VAL A 27 -10.08 -11.50 -1.88
CA VAL A 27 -10.72 -10.36 -2.52
C VAL A 27 -12.23 -10.56 -2.53
N PRO A 28 -13.05 -9.54 -2.16
CA PRO A 28 -14.49 -9.63 -2.28
C PRO A 28 -14.90 -9.99 -3.71
N GLN A 29 -15.72 -11.04 -3.87
CA GLN A 29 -16.13 -11.54 -5.20
C GLN A 29 -16.80 -10.46 -6.05
N GLN A 30 -17.52 -9.55 -5.39
CA GLN A 30 -18.19 -8.41 -5.99
C GLN A 30 -17.22 -7.45 -6.66
N LEU A 31 -15.94 -7.43 -6.29
CA LEU A 31 -14.92 -6.54 -6.86
C LEU A 31 -14.09 -7.22 -7.96
N LEU A 32 -14.30 -8.51 -8.23
CA LEU A 32 -13.61 -9.19 -9.32
C LEU A 32 -14.01 -8.57 -10.67
N ASN A 33 -13.03 -8.44 -11.56
CA ASN A 33 -13.16 -7.77 -12.85
C ASN A 33 -13.64 -6.32 -12.76
N LYS A 34 -13.34 -5.63 -11.66
CA LYS A 34 -13.61 -4.20 -11.49
C LYS A 34 -12.33 -3.40 -11.35
N THR A 35 -12.48 -2.11 -11.61
CA THR A 35 -11.44 -1.12 -11.34
C THR A 35 -11.90 -0.19 -10.24
N VAL A 36 -11.03 0.04 -9.27
CA VAL A 36 -11.20 1.02 -8.21
C VAL A 36 -10.27 2.20 -8.51
N THR A 37 -10.82 3.39 -8.65
CA THR A 37 -10.04 4.62 -8.83
C THR A 37 -10.00 5.40 -7.52
N LEU A 38 -8.80 5.69 -7.04
CA LEU A 38 -8.55 6.53 -5.88
C LEU A 38 -7.88 7.81 -6.35
N SER A 39 -8.32 8.96 -5.86
CA SER A 39 -7.62 10.22 -6.11
C SER A 39 -7.70 11.17 -4.93
N TRP A 40 -6.67 11.98 -4.76
CA TRP A 40 -6.60 13.01 -3.74
C TRP A 40 -5.53 14.04 -4.09
N THR A 41 -5.53 15.16 -3.37
CA THR A 41 -4.47 16.17 -3.44
C THR A 41 -3.76 16.26 -2.09
N THR A 42 -2.43 16.31 -2.11
CA THR A 42 -1.63 16.65 -0.94
C THR A 42 -1.13 18.08 -1.05
N GLN A 43 -1.46 18.91 -0.06
CA GLN A 43 -0.86 20.23 0.15
C GLN A 43 0.26 20.08 1.16
N SER A 44 1.44 20.62 0.87
CA SER A 44 2.60 20.44 1.74
C SER A 44 3.50 21.67 1.76
N VAL A 45 4.12 21.94 2.90
CA VAL A 45 5.30 22.80 2.98
C VAL A 45 6.53 21.91 3.01
N GLN A 46 7.41 22.09 2.03
CA GLN A 46 8.59 21.26 1.83
C GLN A 46 9.86 22.10 1.98
N ARG A 47 10.85 21.57 2.69
CA ARG A 47 12.20 22.14 2.80
C ARG A 47 13.19 21.35 1.95
N SER A 48 13.94 22.05 1.12
CA SER A 48 15.02 21.47 0.31
C SER A 48 16.36 21.54 1.07
N SER A 49 17.41 20.89 0.55
CA SER A 49 18.73 20.88 1.20
C SER A 49 19.40 22.26 1.30
N ASP A 50 18.96 23.23 0.49
CA ASP A 50 19.39 24.64 0.56
C ASP A 50 18.65 25.44 1.65
N GLY A 51 17.82 24.78 2.45
CA GLY A 51 17.02 25.40 3.51
C GLY A 51 15.76 26.12 3.03
N LYS A 52 15.54 26.25 1.72
CA LYS A 52 14.37 26.96 1.20
C LYS A 52 13.10 26.14 1.39
N GLU A 53 12.08 26.83 1.88
CA GLU A 53 10.73 26.29 2.05
C GLU A 53 9.83 26.67 0.88
N ARG A 54 8.99 25.73 0.46
CA ARG A 54 8.02 25.95 -0.62
C ARG A 54 6.72 25.25 -0.32
N GLN A 55 5.62 25.92 -0.63
CA GLN A 55 4.32 25.30 -0.68
C GLN A 55 4.17 24.53 -2.00
N VAL A 56 3.79 23.26 -1.91
CA VAL A 56 3.62 22.37 -3.06
C VAL A 56 2.30 21.66 -2.94
N ASN A 57 1.51 21.75 -4.01
CA ASN A 57 0.32 20.94 -4.21
C ASN A 57 0.68 19.80 -5.16
N SER A 58 0.33 18.57 -4.77
CA SER A 58 0.48 17.39 -5.64
C SER A 58 -0.84 16.66 -5.78
N SER A 59 -1.25 16.39 -7.01
CA SER A 59 -2.41 15.55 -7.29
C SER A 59 -1.94 14.11 -7.49
N ILE A 60 -2.63 13.17 -6.86
CA ILE A 60 -2.29 11.74 -6.87
C ILE A 60 -3.52 10.97 -7.32
N ARG A 61 -3.32 9.99 -8.21
CA ARG A 61 -4.38 9.10 -8.68
C ARG A 61 -3.86 7.68 -8.83
N TYR A 62 -4.57 6.72 -8.25
CA TYR A 62 -4.36 5.28 -8.44
C TYR A 62 -5.56 4.70 -9.18
N ILE A 63 -5.28 3.98 -10.27
CA ILE A 63 -6.25 3.15 -10.99
C ILE A 63 -5.89 1.72 -10.67
N ILE A 64 -6.74 1.03 -9.92
CA ILE A 64 -6.46 -0.31 -9.40
C ILE A 64 -7.41 -1.30 -10.04
N TYR A 65 -6.89 -2.16 -10.92
CA TYR A 65 -7.68 -3.22 -11.54
C TYR A 65 -7.57 -4.51 -10.71
N ILE A 66 -8.73 -5.11 -10.45
CA ILE A 66 -8.89 -6.35 -9.72
C ILE A 66 -9.30 -7.42 -10.74
N SER A 67 -8.37 -8.31 -11.07
CA SER A 67 -8.65 -9.38 -12.05
C SER A 67 -9.68 -10.39 -11.54
N SER A 68 -10.17 -11.24 -12.44
CA SER A 68 -11.01 -12.41 -12.11
C SER A 68 -10.38 -13.36 -11.09
N LEU A 69 -9.04 -13.39 -11.01
CA LEU A 69 -8.28 -14.20 -10.05
C LEU A 69 -7.98 -13.45 -8.73
N GLY A 70 -8.55 -12.26 -8.52
CA GLY A 70 -8.30 -11.43 -7.34
C GLY A 70 -6.91 -10.77 -7.31
N ARG A 71 -6.15 -10.81 -8.41
CA ARG A 71 -4.85 -10.13 -8.49
C ARG A 71 -5.03 -8.62 -8.69
N LEU A 72 -4.19 -7.84 -8.01
CA LEU A 72 -4.24 -6.38 -7.98
C LEU A 72 -3.19 -5.75 -8.90
N PHE A 73 -3.63 -5.10 -9.96
CA PHE A 73 -2.80 -4.30 -10.85
C PHE A 73 -3.03 -2.82 -10.57
N GLU A 74 -2.01 -1.99 -10.70
CA GLU A 74 -2.15 -0.56 -10.44
C GLU A 74 -1.45 0.27 -11.51
N ARG A 75 -2.11 1.33 -11.96
CA ARG A 75 -1.45 2.51 -12.55
C ARG A 75 -1.51 3.66 -11.56
N SER A 76 -0.35 4.10 -11.12
CA SER A 76 -0.20 5.32 -10.31
C SER A 76 0.16 6.51 -11.17
N SER A 77 -0.37 7.66 -10.82
CA SER A 77 0.10 8.94 -11.32
C SER A 77 0.22 9.95 -10.18
N ARG A 78 1.23 10.80 -10.28
CA ARG A 78 1.46 11.94 -9.40
C ARG A 78 1.88 13.13 -10.23
N SER A 79 1.24 14.28 -10.02
CA SER A 79 1.62 15.54 -10.63
C SER A 79 1.90 16.60 -9.58
N ALA A 80 2.80 17.53 -9.87
CA ALA A 80 3.10 18.71 -9.06
C ALA A 80 3.63 19.83 -9.96
N GLY A 81 2.89 20.93 -10.07
CA GLY A 81 3.16 21.97 -11.08
C GLY A 81 3.10 21.39 -12.49
N SER A 82 4.10 21.69 -13.32
CA SER A 82 4.22 21.16 -14.69
C SER A 82 4.79 19.74 -14.78
N ARG A 83 5.19 19.13 -13.66
CA ARG A 83 5.80 17.79 -13.65
C ARG A 83 4.75 16.72 -13.37
N THR A 84 4.80 15.65 -14.14
CA THR A 84 3.96 14.47 -13.96
C THR A 84 4.80 13.21 -14.02
N GLN A 85 4.43 12.23 -13.20
CA GLN A 85 4.97 10.89 -13.24
C GLN A 85 3.82 9.89 -13.28
N VAL A 86 4.01 8.84 -14.09
CA VAL A 86 3.13 7.69 -14.20
C VAL A 86 3.95 6.41 -14.03
N GLY A 87 3.37 5.40 -13.38
CA GLY A 87 3.99 4.09 -13.22
C GLY A 87 2.95 2.99 -13.06
N ASP A 88 3.17 1.89 -13.77
CA ASP A 88 2.38 0.67 -13.68
C ASP A 88 3.06 -0.33 -12.74
N ALA A 89 2.26 -1.08 -12.00
CA ALA A 89 2.71 -2.08 -11.04
C ALA A 89 1.86 -3.34 -11.17
N ASP A 90 2.55 -4.47 -11.37
CA ASP A 90 1.94 -5.79 -11.34
C ASP A 90 1.67 -6.24 -9.88
N PRO A 91 0.96 -7.37 -9.68
CA PRO A 91 0.58 -7.86 -8.35
C PRO A 91 1.76 -8.17 -7.42
N ASN A 92 2.94 -8.49 -7.99
CA ASN A 92 4.15 -8.86 -7.25
C ASN A 92 5.12 -7.68 -7.08
N ALA A 93 4.81 -6.52 -7.65
CA ALA A 93 5.66 -5.33 -7.57
C ALA A 93 5.78 -4.84 -6.12
N ARG A 94 7.01 -4.93 -5.58
CA ARG A 94 7.34 -4.49 -4.21
C ARG A 94 7.65 -3.02 -4.08
N ASN A 95 8.00 -2.36 -5.19
CA ASN A 95 8.40 -0.97 -5.23
C ASN A 95 7.65 -0.23 -6.35
N THR A 96 7.49 1.08 -6.20
CA THR A 96 7.04 1.97 -7.26
C THR A 96 8.20 2.33 -8.20
N LYS A 97 7.90 3.02 -9.31
CA LYS A 97 8.91 3.59 -10.21
C LYS A 97 9.85 4.60 -9.51
N MET A 98 9.44 5.19 -8.38
CA MET A 98 10.30 6.07 -7.56
C MET A 98 11.19 5.32 -6.57
N GLY A 99 11.09 3.99 -6.51
CA GLY A 99 11.77 3.18 -5.51
C GLY A 99 11.07 3.15 -4.15
N GLU A 100 9.89 3.76 -4.01
CA GLU A 100 9.10 3.70 -2.77
C GLU A 100 8.56 2.28 -2.57
N ALA A 101 8.66 1.76 -1.35
CA ALA A 101 8.07 0.47 -1.02
C ALA A 101 6.55 0.51 -1.24
N ARG A 102 5.96 -0.59 -1.70
CA ARG A 102 4.55 -0.69 -2.07
C ARG A 102 3.95 -1.95 -1.50
N GLY A 103 2.71 -1.84 -1.03
CA GLY A 103 1.85 -2.98 -0.73
C GLY A 103 0.38 -2.62 -0.95
N MET A 104 -0.41 -3.59 -1.38
CA MET A 104 -1.87 -3.49 -1.43
C MET A 104 -2.49 -4.81 -1.00
N ARG A 105 -3.56 -4.74 -0.22
CA ARG A 105 -4.31 -5.92 0.25
C ARG A 105 -5.73 -5.56 0.65
N PHE A 106 -6.59 -6.57 0.73
CA PHE A 106 -7.89 -6.42 1.36
C PHE A 106 -7.82 -6.70 2.86
N GLU A 107 -8.64 -5.96 3.60
CA GLU A 107 -8.91 -6.11 5.02
C GLU A 107 -10.43 -6.00 5.20
N GLY A 108 -11.14 -7.13 5.17
CA GLY A 108 -12.61 -7.13 5.17
C GLY A 108 -13.19 -6.42 3.95
N ASN A 109 -14.00 -5.38 4.18
CA ASN A 109 -14.59 -4.52 3.15
C ASN A 109 -13.72 -3.31 2.81
N ALA A 110 -12.41 -3.34 3.08
CA ALA A 110 -11.50 -2.25 2.75
C ALA A 110 -10.33 -2.73 1.87
N LEU A 111 -9.97 -1.92 0.88
CA LEU A 111 -8.71 -2.02 0.15
C LEU A 111 -7.70 -1.08 0.80
N VAL A 112 -6.60 -1.65 1.30
CA VAL A 112 -5.52 -0.91 1.95
C VAL A 112 -4.31 -0.87 1.04
N ALA A 113 -3.87 0.33 0.68
CA ALA A 113 -2.66 0.58 -0.09
C ALA A 113 -1.64 1.35 0.76
N ASN A 114 -0.40 0.87 0.81
CA ASN A 114 0.68 1.47 1.56
C ASN A 114 1.81 1.93 0.64
N ARG A 115 2.47 3.03 1.01
CA ARG A 115 3.74 3.47 0.44
C ARG A 115 4.76 3.74 1.53
N GLY A 116 5.91 3.08 1.47
CA GLY A 116 7.06 3.39 2.33
C GLY A 116 8.00 4.36 1.62
N TYR A 117 8.32 5.49 2.23
CA TYR A 117 9.20 6.51 1.65
C TYR A 117 10.68 6.23 1.89
N SER A 118 11.04 5.17 2.62
CA SER A 118 12.43 4.78 2.88
C SER A 118 13.24 4.54 1.60
N GLY A 119 12.57 4.21 0.49
CA GLY A 119 13.19 4.16 -0.82
C GLY A 119 13.77 5.50 -1.28
N ALA A 120 14.95 5.46 -1.89
CA ALA A 120 15.64 6.62 -2.45
C ALA A 120 15.96 7.75 -1.44
N GLY A 121 16.26 7.38 -0.18
CA GLY A 121 16.76 8.30 0.86
C GLY A 121 15.69 9.05 1.64
N GLY A 122 14.43 8.61 1.56
CA GLY A 122 13.34 9.18 2.35
C GLY A 122 13.10 8.48 3.69
N SER A 123 12.03 8.88 4.37
CA SER A 123 11.58 8.35 5.67
C SER A 123 10.08 8.59 5.85
N GLY A 124 9.43 7.73 6.63
CA GLY A 124 7.98 7.75 6.82
C GLY A 124 7.19 6.94 5.79
N ALA A 125 5.87 7.05 5.84
CA ALA A 125 4.97 6.23 5.02
C ALA A 125 3.65 6.94 4.70
N MET A 126 2.88 6.36 3.79
CA MET A 126 1.47 6.65 3.57
C MET A 126 0.65 5.38 3.60
N ARG A 127 -0.56 5.49 4.14
CA ARG A 127 -1.61 4.48 4.11
C ARG A 127 -2.87 5.11 3.51
N ALA A 128 -3.35 4.53 2.43
CA ALA A 128 -4.64 4.84 1.80
C ALA A 128 -5.60 3.67 2.04
N VAL A 129 -6.80 3.98 2.52
CA VAL A 129 -7.85 2.99 2.82
C VAL A 129 -9.08 3.37 2.04
N ALA A 130 -9.44 2.52 1.09
CA ALA A 130 -10.71 2.60 0.38
C ALA A 130 -11.71 1.66 1.03
N THR A 131 -12.73 2.20 1.70
CA THR A 131 -13.75 1.41 2.38
C THR A 131 -14.97 1.30 1.48
N PHE A 132 -15.38 0.07 1.17
CA PHE A 132 -16.54 -0.23 0.34
C PHE A 132 -17.81 -0.27 1.17
N ASP A 133 -18.92 0.18 0.59
CA ASP A 133 -20.24 -0.05 1.16
C ASP A 133 -20.60 -1.55 1.11
N PRO A 134 -21.64 -2.02 1.84
CA PRO A 134 -22.00 -3.44 1.85
C PRO A 134 -22.36 -4.01 0.46
N SER A 135 -22.78 -3.14 -0.46
CA SER A 135 -23.17 -3.51 -1.83
C SER A 135 -21.99 -3.53 -2.82
N PHE A 136 -20.81 -3.04 -2.43
CA PHE A 136 -19.65 -2.81 -3.30
C PHE A 136 -19.97 -1.97 -4.54
N SER A 137 -20.93 -1.05 -4.43
CA SER A 137 -21.31 -0.10 -5.48
C SER A 137 -20.64 1.26 -5.30
N SER A 138 -20.24 1.59 -4.08
CA SER A 138 -19.58 2.84 -3.74
C SER A 138 -18.46 2.63 -2.73
N CYS A 139 -17.60 3.63 -2.58
CA CYS A 139 -16.51 3.59 -1.60
C CYS A 139 -16.11 4.99 -1.12
N THR A 140 -15.48 5.05 0.04
CA THR A 140 -14.86 6.25 0.60
C THR A 140 -13.35 6.08 0.69
N LEU A 141 -12.60 7.17 0.71
CA LEU A 141 -11.13 7.15 0.79
C LEU A 141 -10.61 7.96 1.98
N ALA A 142 -9.84 7.30 2.84
CA ALA A 142 -9.04 7.95 3.86
C ALA A 142 -7.54 7.77 3.54
N VAL A 143 -6.76 8.86 3.61
CA VAL A 143 -5.31 8.80 3.40
C VAL A 143 -4.61 9.42 4.60
N THR A 144 -3.66 8.69 5.16
CA THR A 144 -2.88 9.10 6.32
C THR A 144 -1.40 8.98 6.01
N HIS A 145 -0.61 9.92 6.51
CA HIS A 145 0.84 9.90 6.40
C HIS A 145 1.46 9.66 7.78
N GLY A 146 2.38 8.72 7.85
CA GLY A 146 3.09 8.33 9.07
C GLY A 146 4.51 8.88 9.08
N ARG A 147 4.92 9.37 10.24
CA ARG A 147 6.30 9.78 10.55
C ARG A 147 7.04 8.60 11.16
N GLU A 148 8.30 8.44 10.82
CA GLU A 148 9.16 7.45 11.44
C GLU A 148 9.75 8.03 12.74
N ASN A 149 9.52 7.35 13.87
CA ASN A 149 10.04 7.75 15.20
C ASN A 149 9.75 9.22 15.57
N GLY A 150 8.60 9.76 15.13
CA GLY A 150 8.22 11.16 15.37
C GLY A 150 8.97 12.20 14.54
N GLY A 151 9.94 11.78 13.71
CA GLY A 151 10.74 12.65 12.85
C GLY A 151 9.97 13.26 11.67
N VAL A 152 10.66 14.06 10.87
CA VAL A 152 10.08 14.62 9.62
C VAL A 152 9.93 13.53 8.56
N ILE A 153 8.89 13.64 7.73
CA ILE A 153 8.78 12.82 6.52
C ILE A 153 9.82 13.34 5.52
N LYS A 154 10.65 12.44 4.99
CA LYS A 154 11.53 12.74 3.86
C LYS A 154 11.04 11.98 2.64
N ARG A 155 10.93 12.65 1.50
CA ARG A 155 10.46 11.99 0.28
C ARG A 155 11.09 12.62 -0.96
N LYS A 156 11.46 11.77 -1.91
CA LYS A 156 11.95 12.18 -3.22
C LYS A 156 10.84 12.88 -4.01
N GLY A 157 11.11 14.10 -4.46
CA GLY A 157 10.24 14.86 -5.36
C GLY A 157 10.26 14.29 -6.78
N LEU A 158 9.35 14.80 -7.63
CA LEU A 158 9.30 14.42 -9.06
C LEU A 158 10.53 14.86 -9.85
N ASP A 159 11.31 15.81 -9.32
CA ASP A 159 12.59 16.26 -9.85
C ASP A 159 13.79 15.47 -9.30
N GLY A 160 13.53 14.44 -8.51
CA GLY A 160 14.55 13.56 -7.95
C GLY A 160 15.22 14.07 -6.68
N VAL A 161 14.88 15.28 -6.20
CA VAL A 161 15.45 15.85 -4.98
C VAL A 161 14.66 15.38 -3.75
N VAL A 162 15.35 14.87 -2.74
CA VAL A 162 14.74 14.51 -1.45
C VAL A 162 14.46 15.77 -0.64
N ARG A 163 13.23 15.90 -0.13
CA ARG A 163 12.78 17.04 0.67
C ARG A 163 12.17 16.60 1.98
N GLU A 164 12.32 17.45 2.98
CA GLU A 164 11.62 17.33 4.26
C GLU A 164 10.22 17.93 4.13
N TYR A 165 9.23 17.22 4.65
CA TYR A 165 7.84 17.68 4.68
C TYR A 165 7.56 18.23 6.07
N LEU A 166 7.50 19.55 6.18
CA LEU A 166 7.24 20.27 7.43
C LEU A 166 5.76 20.20 7.81
N SER A 167 4.89 20.32 6.80
CA SER A 167 3.46 20.08 6.90
C SER A 167 2.98 19.26 5.71
N LEU A 168 1.93 18.47 5.92
CA LEU A 168 1.27 17.71 4.87
C LEU A 168 -0.20 17.52 5.22
N THR A 169 -1.08 17.97 4.33
CA THR A 169 -2.53 17.88 4.47
C THR A 169 -3.11 17.22 3.23
N VAL A 170 -4.00 16.25 3.43
CA VAL A 170 -4.75 15.58 2.36
C VAL A 170 -6.08 16.30 2.17
N THR A 171 -6.45 16.52 0.91
CA THR A 171 -7.70 17.18 0.51
C THR A 171 -8.27 16.51 -0.74
N GLY A 172 -9.58 16.66 -0.99
CA GLY A 172 -10.23 16.20 -2.22
C GLY A 172 -10.13 14.69 -2.45
N SER A 173 -10.16 13.89 -1.38
CA SER A 173 -10.15 12.43 -1.48
C SER A 173 -11.42 11.93 -2.15
N SER A 174 -11.27 11.06 -3.15
CA SER A 174 -12.38 10.41 -3.85
C SER A 174 -12.08 8.95 -4.14
N CYS A 175 -13.14 8.16 -4.18
CA CYS A 175 -13.09 6.74 -4.52
C CYS A 175 -14.25 6.42 -5.47
N SER A 176 -13.96 5.69 -6.55
CA SER A 176 -14.98 5.22 -7.49
C SER A 176 -14.71 3.80 -7.94
N ILE A 177 -15.78 3.11 -8.34
CA ILE A 177 -15.75 1.73 -8.80
C ILE A 177 -16.35 1.70 -10.20
N GLN A 178 -15.69 1.01 -11.12
CA GLN A 178 -16.18 0.81 -12.48
C GLN A 178 -16.01 -0.65 -12.90
N ASN A 179 -16.88 -1.13 -13.77
CA ASN A 179 -16.76 -2.45 -14.37
C ASN A 179 -15.58 -2.48 -15.36
N GLY A 180 -14.91 -3.62 -15.44
CA GLY A 180 -13.86 -3.87 -16.43
C GLY A 180 -12.47 -3.40 -16.02
N ASN A 181 -11.55 -3.52 -16.98
CA ASN A 181 -10.14 -3.18 -16.82
C ASN A 181 -9.87 -1.72 -17.23
N GLY A 182 -9.82 -0.83 -16.26
CA GLY A 182 -9.52 0.59 -16.46
C GLY A 182 -8.05 0.89 -16.78
N LEU A 183 -7.20 -0.13 -16.91
CA LEU A 183 -5.82 0.02 -17.38
C LEU A 183 -5.70 -0.16 -18.91
N ALA A 184 -6.74 -0.66 -19.57
CA ALA A 184 -6.76 -0.97 -21.00
C ALA A 184 -7.18 0.23 -21.89
N SER A 185 -7.38 1.41 -21.30
CA SER A 185 -7.74 2.65 -22.00
C SER A 185 -6.54 3.47 -22.41
#